data_AF-A0A0X1KQ11-F1
#
_entry.id   AF-A0A0X1KQ11-F1
#
_cell.length_a   1.000
_cell.length_b   1.000
_cell.length_c   1.000
_cell.angle_alpha   90.00
_cell.angle_beta   90.00
_cell.angle_gamma   90.00
#
_symmetry.space_group_name_H-M   'P 1'
#
loop_
_entity.id
_entity.type
_entity.pdbx_description
1 polymer ?
#
loop_
_entity_poly.entity_id
_entity_poly.type
_entity_poly.pdbx_seq_one_letter_code
_entity_poly.pdbx_strand_id
1 'polypeptide(L)'
;MGGWKRCPQCGEKCRNNVRKCPSCGYVFEKKECPDCGAVIDDDIDECPICGWLFSDEFFDERDEDYDYEDLEDFHDLSDYEDED
;
A
#
# COMPACT_ATOMS: atom_id res chain seq x y z
N MET A 1 15.35 -9.62 13.59
CA MET A 1 16.17 -10.57 12.80
C MET A 1 15.19 -11.44 12.01
N GLY A 2 15.12 -11.32 10.68
CA GLY A 2 14.17 -12.12 9.90
C GLY A 2 14.63 -13.58 9.76
N GLY A 3 13.77 -14.53 10.14
CA GLY A 3 14.02 -15.96 9.98
C GLY A 3 13.77 -16.48 8.55
N TRP A 4 14.17 -17.73 8.31
CA TRP A 4 13.94 -18.44 7.04
C TRP A 4 13.11 -19.71 7.27
N LYS A 5 12.13 -19.95 6.40
CA LYS A 5 11.28 -21.16 6.36
C LYS A 5 11.47 -21.92 5.05
N ARG A 6 11.24 -23.23 5.06
CA ARG A 6 11.17 -24.03 3.82
C ARG A 6 9.73 -24.18 3.38
N CYS A 7 9.47 -24.03 2.09
CA CYS A 7 8.15 -24.28 1.53
C CYS A 7 7.79 -25.77 1.67
N PRO A 8 6.64 -26.13 2.26
CA PRO A 8 6.23 -27.52 2.39
C PRO A 8 5.86 -28.17 1.05
N GLN A 9 5.55 -27.37 0.02
CA GLN A 9 5.13 -27.86 -1.29
C GLN A 9 6.29 -28.12 -2.26
N CYS A 10 7.30 -27.23 -2.31
CA CYS A 10 8.43 -27.37 -3.23
C CYS A 10 9.81 -27.47 -2.56
N GLY A 11 9.90 -27.25 -1.24
CA GLY A 11 11.18 -27.27 -0.52
C GLY A 11 12.03 -25.99 -0.63
N GLU A 12 11.57 -24.99 -1.40
CA GLU A 12 12.30 -23.72 -1.60
C GLU A 12 12.51 -22.96 -0.28
N LYS A 13 13.66 -22.29 -0.16
CA LYS A 13 13.99 -21.49 1.03
C LYS A 13 13.34 -20.10 0.91
N CYS A 14 12.31 -19.89 1.71
CA CYS A 14 11.51 -18.67 1.76
C CYS A 14 11.84 -17.87 3.02
N ARG A 15 11.63 -16.54 3.00
CA ARG A 15 11.69 -15.74 4.25
C ARG A 15 10.44 -15.98 5.10
N ASN A 16 10.53 -15.78 6.42
CA ASN A 16 9.36 -15.97 7.29
C ASN A 16 8.22 -14.98 7.03
N ASN A 17 8.55 -13.78 6.58
CA ASN A 17 7.61 -12.70 6.29
C ASN A 17 6.91 -12.80 4.92
N VAL A 18 7.27 -13.77 4.06
CA VAL A 18 6.57 -13.93 2.77
C VAL A 18 5.22 -14.63 2.94
N ARG A 19 4.18 -14.05 2.31
CA ARG A 19 2.83 -14.60 2.20
C ARG A 19 2.76 -15.79 1.25
N LYS A 20 3.51 -15.72 0.14
CA LYS A 20 3.51 -16.72 -0.93
C LYS A 20 4.91 -17.16 -1.28
N CYS A 21 5.09 -18.45 -1.56
CA CYS A 21 6.34 -18.97 -2.07
C CYS A 21 6.59 -18.39 -3.47
N PRO A 22 7.73 -17.71 -3.70
CA PRO A 22 8.03 -17.10 -5.00
C PRO A 22 8.34 -18.14 -6.09
N SER A 23 8.65 -19.39 -5.70
CA SER A 23 9.04 -20.45 -6.62
C SER A 23 7.85 -21.28 -7.11
N CYS A 24 6.99 -21.76 -6.19
CA CYS A 24 5.84 -22.61 -6.56
C CYS A 24 4.47 -21.96 -6.38
N GLY A 25 4.41 -20.78 -5.77
CA GLY A 25 3.15 -20.09 -5.50
C GLY A 25 2.33 -20.62 -4.33
N TYR A 26 2.88 -21.49 -3.48
CA TYR A 26 2.21 -21.93 -2.25
C TYR A 26 1.94 -20.75 -1.30
N VAL A 27 0.70 -20.59 -0.84
CA VAL A 27 0.31 -19.54 0.12
C VAL A 27 0.50 -20.08 1.54
N PHE A 28 1.24 -19.35 2.36
CA PHE A 28 1.47 -19.70 3.76
C PHE A 28 0.33 -19.13 4.60
N GLU A 29 -0.27 -19.93 5.47
CA GLU A 29 -1.33 -19.46 6.39
C GLU A 29 -0.80 -18.50 7.46
N LYS A 30 0.51 -18.52 7.73
CA LYS A 30 1.16 -17.71 8.76
C LYS A 30 2.40 -16.99 8.24
N LYS A 31 2.55 -15.74 8.67
CA LYS A 31 3.70 -14.86 8.39
C LYS A 31 4.29 -14.32 9.69
N GLU A 32 5.59 -14.03 9.66
CA GLU A 32 6.28 -13.40 10.79
C GLU A 32 6.40 -11.90 10.54
N CYS A 33 6.01 -11.10 11.53
CA CYS A 33 6.15 -9.65 11.47
C CYS A 33 7.64 -9.28 11.39
N PRO A 34 8.07 -8.51 10.37
CA PRO A 34 9.47 -8.16 10.20
C PRO A 34 10.00 -7.22 11.31
N ASP A 35 9.10 -6.49 11.96
CA ASP A 35 9.41 -5.49 12.98
C ASP A 35 9.54 -6.12 14.37
N CYS A 36 8.48 -6.77 14.86
CA CYS A 36 8.46 -7.36 16.19
C CYS A 36 8.78 -8.87 16.25
N GLY A 37 8.76 -9.58 15.12
CA GLY A 37 8.97 -11.03 15.07
C GLY A 37 7.77 -11.88 15.50
N ALA A 38 6.58 -11.27 15.69
CA ALA A 38 5.37 -12.02 16.02
C ALA A 38 4.88 -12.89 14.85
N VAL A 39 4.46 -14.11 15.14
CA VAL A 39 3.81 -14.99 14.15
C VAL A 39 2.32 -14.67 14.11
N ILE A 40 1.84 -14.23 12.96
CA ILE A 40 0.46 -13.80 12.72
C ILE A 40 -0.09 -14.49 11.46
N ASP A 41 -1.41 -14.51 11.30
CA ASP A 41 -2.06 -15.08 10.12
C ASP A 41 -1.83 -14.20 8.87
N ASP A 42 -1.91 -14.83 7.70
CA ASP A 42 -1.68 -14.16 6.41
C ASP A 42 -2.74 -13.10 6.10
N ASP A 43 -3.98 -13.36 6.50
CA ASP A 43 -5.15 -12.50 6.32
C ASP A 43 -5.11 -11.21 7.16
N ILE A 44 -4.07 -11.02 7.98
CA ILE A 44 -3.96 -9.84 8.85
C ILE A 44 -3.15 -8.74 8.14
N ASP A 45 -3.78 -7.58 7.94
CA ASP A 45 -3.14 -6.41 7.34
C ASP A 45 -2.35 -5.56 8.34
N GLU A 46 -2.60 -5.69 9.65
CA GLU A 46 -1.90 -4.95 10.70
C GLU A 46 -1.45 -5.89 11.83
N CYS A 47 -0.18 -5.85 12.21
CA CYS A 47 0.31 -6.66 13.32
C CYS A 47 -0.33 -6.21 14.64
N PRO A 48 -1.12 -7.05 15.35
CA PRO A 48 -1.76 -6.68 16.61
C PRO A 48 -0.77 -6.51 17.78
N ILE A 49 0.49 -6.87 17.60
CA ILE A 49 1.53 -6.78 18.63
C ILE A 49 2.28 -5.44 18.57
N CYS A 50 2.59 -4.94 17.37
CA CYS A 50 3.37 -3.71 17.20
C CYS A 50 2.74 -2.65 16.29
N GLY A 51 1.64 -2.95 15.60
CA GLY A 51 0.98 -2.04 14.66
C GLY A 51 1.60 -2.00 13.26
N TRP A 52 2.48 -2.96 12.91
CA TRP A 52 3.09 -2.99 11.58
C TRP A 52 2.06 -3.29 10.48
N LEU A 53 1.95 -2.39 9.49
CA LEU A 53 1.05 -2.55 8.34
C LEU A 53 1.70 -3.40 7.23
N PHE A 54 0.98 -4.41 6.75
CA PHE A 54 1.35 -5.30 5.64
C PHE A 54 0.68 -4.93 4.32
N SER A 55 -0.14 -3.88 4.30
CA SER A 55 -0.88 -3.44 3.12
C SER A 55 0.04 -2.80 2.08
N ASP A 56 -0.07 -3.31 0.85
CA ASP A 56 0.48 -2.74 -0.40
C ASP A 56 -0.66 -2.11 -1.24
N GLU A 57 -1.80 -1.76 -0.63
CA GLU A 57 -2.90 -1.08 -1.31
C GLU A 57 -2.60 0.43 -1.37
N PHE A 58 -1.49 0.79 -2.03
CA PHE A 58 -1.37 2.07 -2.73
C PHE A 58 -2.15 1.92 -4.04
N PHE A 59 -3.48 2.04 -3.97
CA PHE A 59 -4.20 2.47 -5.16
C PHE A 59 -3.93 3.96 -5.31
N ASP A 60 -3.16 4.24 -6.37
CA ASP A 60 -2.83 5.52 -6.94
C ASP A 60 -4.14 6.28 -7.25
N GLU A 61 -4.73 6.99 -6.30
CA GLU A 61 -5.72 8.05 -6.62
C GLU A 61 -4.98 9.31 -7.09
N ARG A 62 -4.09 9.09 -8.08
CA ARG A 62 -3.87 10.04 -9.16
C ARG A 62 -5.05 9.92 -10.14
N ASP A 63 -6.26 10.05 -9.61
CA ASP A 63 -7.40 10.41 -10.43
C ASP A 63 -7.28 11.91 -10.66
N GLU A 64 -6.87 12.20 -11.89
CA GLU A 64 -6.85 13.49 -12.54
C GLU A 64 -8.14 14.29 -12.24
N ASP A 65 -8.03 15.30 -11.39
CA ASP A 65 -8.87 16.50 -11.49
C ASP A 65 -7.96 17.69 -11.77
N TYR A 66 -7.29 17.61 -12.93
CA TYR A 66 -6.75 18.78 -13.60
C TYR A 66 -7.97 19.52 -14.18
N ASP A 67 -8.64 20.33 -13.35
CA ASP A 67 -9.72 21.18 -13.80
C ASP A 67 -9.13 22.28 -14.70
N TYR A 68 -9.27 22.09 -16.01
CA TYR A 68 -8.75 22.97 -17.07
C TYR A 68 -9.64 24.22 -17.27
N GLU A 69 -10.65 24.45 -16.41
CA GLU A 69 -11.64 25.53 -16.62
C GLU A 69 -11.32 26.85 -15.87
N ASP A 70 -10.21 26.94 -15.11
CA ASP A 70 -9.76 28.19 -14.44
C ASP A 70 -9.15 29.26 -15.39
N LEU A 71 -9.22 29.08 -16.71
CA LEU A 71 -8.71 30.06 -17.68
C LEU A 71 -9.78 30.98 -18.30
N GLU A 72 -11.05 30.83 -17.95
CA GLU A 72 -12.13 31.70 -18.47
C GLU A 72 -12.70 32.72 -17.46
N ASP A 73 -12.20 32.79 -16.21
CA ASP A 73 -12.59 33.86 -15.26
C ASP A 73 -11.81 35.18 -15.45
N PHE A 74 -10.92 35.27 -16.45
CA PHE A 74 -10.26 36.51 -16.83
C PHE A 74 -11.04 37.31 -17.91
N HIS A 75 -12.37 37.35 -17.84
CA HIS A 75 -13.14 38.20 -18.77
C HIS A 75 -14.15 39.15 -18.14
N ASP A 76 -14.04 39.47 -16.85
CA ASP A 76 -14.84 40.56 -16.31
C ASP A 76 -14.18 41.36 -15.18
N LEU A 77 -13.08 42.04 -15.52
CA LEU A 77 -12.61 43.21 -14.75
C LEU A 77 -12.62 44.47 -15.61
N SER A 78 -13.65 44.69 -16.42
CA SER A 78 -13.82 45.98 -17.12
C SER A 78 -15.12 46.73 -16.81
N ASP A 79 -16.00 46.25 -15.92
CA ASP A 79 -17.34 46.87 -15.77
C ASP A 79 -17.78 47.34 -14.36
N TYR A 80 -16.93 47.38 -13.34
CA TYR A 80 -17.26 47.99 -12.02
C TYR A 80 -15.97 48.61 -11.43
N GLU A 81 -15.80 49.89 -11.07
CA GLU A 81 -16.63 51.07 -10.75
C GLU A 81 -15.76 52.33 -11.07
N ASP A 82 -16.18 53.42 -11.71
CA ASP A 82 -17.20 54.45 -11.39
C ASP A 82 -16.52 55.80 -10.97
N GLU A 83 -17.00 56.88 -11.59
CA GLU A 83 -16.99 58.32 -11.23
C GLU A 83 -15.76 59.01 -10.56
N ASP A 84 -15.11 59.95 -11.29
CA ASP A 84 -15.01 61.41 -10.99
C ASP A 84 -14.55 62.21 -12.23
#